data_AF-A0A657IU08-F1
#
_entry.id   AF-A0A657IU08-F1
#
_cell.length_a   1.000
_cell.length_b   1.000
_cell.length_c   1.000
_cell.angle_alpha   90.00
_cell.angle_beta   90.00
_cell.angle_gamma   90.00
#
_symmetry.space_group_name_H-M   'P 1'
#
loop_
_entity.id
_entity.type
_entity.pdbx_description
1 polymer ?
#
loop_
_entity_poly.entity_id
_entity_poly.type
_entity_poly.pdbx_seq_one_letter_code
_entity_poly.pdbx_strand_id
1 'polypeptide(L)'
;MESRRAALKKLTRKYGADITEVLDWAAASRNRLQALEDDPSRAEALEEQLRGLRGRLQEEADRLRALREESGRRLSAAVSEELSALAMPNARLVVRWRRPRSSGPRARTR
;
A
#
# COMPACT_ATOMS: atom_id res chain seq x y z
N MET A 1 10.78 -48.39 30.71
CA MET A 1 11.36 -48.63 29.37
C MET A 1 10.31 -48.71 28.27
N GLU A 2 9.19 -49.41 28.50
CA GLU A 2 8.13 -49.65 27.52
C GLU A 2 7.41 -48.39 27.05
N SER A 3 7.15 -47.45 27.97
CA SER A 3 6.54 -46.13 27.66
C SER A 3 7.38 -45.30 26.67
N ARG A 4 8.72 -45.29 26.84
CA ARG A 4 9.63 -44.56 25.93
C ARG A 4 9.62 -45.16 24.52
N ARG A 5 9.61 -46.50 24.41
CA ARG A 5 9.52 -47.20 23.12
C ARG A 5 8.19 -46.94 22.42
N ALA A 6 7.08 -46.97 23.15
CA ALA A 6 5.75 -46.68 22.60
C ALA A 6 5.64 -45.24 22.09
N ALA A 7 6.22 -44.27 22.82
CA ALA A 7 6.26 -42.88 22.40
C ALA A 7 7.08 -42.69 21.10
N LEU A 8 8.26 -43.31 21.01
CA LEU A 8 9.08 -43.27 19.80
C LEU A 8 8.39 -43.91 18.60
N LYS A 9 7.71 -45.05 18.79
CA LYS A 9 6.95 -45.74 17.74
C LYS A 9 5.78 -44.91 17.19
N LYS A 10 5.14 -44.10 18.04
CA LYS A 10 4.09 -43.15 17.63
C LYS A 10 4.65 -42.01 16.79
N LEU A 11 5.84 -41.51 17.15
CA LEU A 11 6.51 -40.42 16.44
C LEU A 11 6.98 -40.87 15.05
N THR A 12 7.64 -42.03 14.95
CA THR A 12 8.09 -42.54 13.65
C THR A 12 6.91 -42.82 12.72
N ARG A 13 5.84 -43.47 13.20
CA ARG A 13 4.64 -43.71 12.37
C ARG A 13 4.03 -42.44 11.74
N LYS A 14 4.20 -41.28 12.38
CA LYS A 14 3.57 -40.03 11.94
C LYS A 14 4.51 -39.10 11.18
N TYR A 15 5.82 -39.17 11.43
CA TYR A 15 6.79 -38.15 10.98
C TYR A 15 8.06 -38.71 10.34
N GLY A 16 8.27 -40.03 10.25
CA GLY A 16 9.43 -40.63 9.57
C GLY A 16 9.64 -42.11 9.88
N ALA A 17 10.19 -42.88 8.93
CA ALA A 17 10.46 -44.31 9.11
C ALA A 17 11.40 -44.62 10.29
N ASP A 18 12.29 -43.68 10.63
CA ASP A 18 13.19 -43.77 11.78
C ASP A 18 13.26 -42.45 12.59
N ILE A 19 14.06 -42.46 13.66
CA ILE A 19 14.20 -41.29 14.56
C ILE A 19 14.91 -40.12 13.86
N THR A 20 15.82 -40.40 12.94
CA THR A 20 16.57 -39.39 12.18
C THR A 20 15.61 -38.61 11.29
N GLU A 21 14.75 -39.29 10.55
CA GLU A 21 13.73 -38.68 9.70
C GLU A 21 12.74 -37.83 10.52
N VAL A 22 12.36 -38.28 11.72
CA VAL A 22 11.50 -37.50 12.62
C VAL A 22 12.19 -36.20 13.07
N LEU A 23 13.50 -36.24 13.34
CA LEU A 23 14.26 -35.06 13.72
C LEU A 23 14.46 -34.10 12.55
N ASP A 24 14.70 -34.62 11.35
CA ASP A 24 14.80 -33.84 10.11
C ASP A 24 13.47 -33.17 9.77
N TRP A 25 12.36 -33.91 9.88
CA TRP A 25 11.01 -33.36 9.73
C TRP A 25 10.74 -32.24 10.74
N ALA A 26 11.15 -32.41 12.01
CA ALA A 26 10.98 -31.40 13.04
C ALA A 26 11.83 -30.14 12.77
N ALA A 27 13.05 -30.31 12.26
CA ALA A 27 13.92 -29.20 11.86
C ALA A 27 13.32 -28.43 10.66
N ALA A 28 12.91 -29.13 9.60
CA ALA A 28 12.26 -28.53 8.44
C ALA A 28 10.96 -27.80 8.80
N SER A 29 10.16 -28.38 9.69
CA SER A 29 8.90 -27.78 10.16
C SER A 29 9.13 -26.52 10.99
N ARG A 30 10.16 -26.49 11.85
CA ARG A 30 10.56 -25.28 12.59
C ARG A 30 11.03 -24.17 11.65
N ASN A 31 11.88 -24.49 10.67
CA ASN A 31 12.33 -23.50 9.68
C ASN A 31 11.15 -22.93 8.88
N ARG A 32 10.20 -23.78 8.49
CA ARG A 32 8.98 -23.35 7.78
C ARG A 32 8.08 -22.47 8.64
N LEU A 33 7.94 -22.79 9.93
CA LEU A 33 7.18 -21.97 10.88
C LEU A 33 7.84 -20.59 11.05
N GLN A 34 9.15 -20.56 11.25
CA GLN A 34 9.90 -19.31 11.41
C GLN A 34 9.78 -18.42 10.16
N ALA A 35 9.86 -19.00 8.96
CA ALA A 35 9.65 -18.26 7.72
C ALA A 35 8.22 -17.71 7.55
N LEU A 36 7.22 -18.36 8.15
CA LEU A 36 5.83 -17.86 8.19
C LEU A 36 5.65 -16.77 9.25
N GLU A 37 6.38 -16.83 10.37
CA GLU A 37 6.40 -15.79 11.42
C GLU A 37 7.13 -14.51 10.97
N ASP A 38 8.06 -14.62 10.02
CA ASP A 38 8.70 -13.45 9.39
C ASP A 38 7.75 -12.67 8.44
N ASP A 39 6.68 -13.31 7.93
CA ASP A 39 5.67 -12.70 7.04
C ASP A 39 4.85 -11.57 7.70
N PRO A 40 4.36 -11.70 8.96
CA PRO A 40 3.75 -10.59 9.69
C PRO A 40 4.64 -9.35 9.78
N SER A 41 5.93 -9.52 10.06
CA SER A 41 6.88 -8.39 10.14
C SER A 41 7.03 -7.66 8.80
N ARG A 42 6.99 -8.43 7.70
CA ARG A 42 7.04 -7.91 6.34
C ARG A 42 5.75 -7.20 5.96
N ALA A 43 4.60 -7.73 6.36
CA ALA A 43 3.30 -7.11 6.16
C ALA A 43 3.22 -5.75 6.88
N GLU A 44 3.62 -5.69 8.15
CA GLU A 44 3.69 -4.45 8.92
C GLU A 44 4.62 -3.41 8.28
N ALA A 45 5.81 -3.84 7.83
CA ALA A 45 6.75 -2.96 7.12
C ALA A 45 6.19 -2.41 5.80
N LEU A 46 5.44 -3.22 5.05
CA LEU A 46 4.79 -2.80 3.81
C LEU A 46 3.61 -1.85 4.08
N GLU A 47 2.85 -2.07 5.16
CA GLU A 47 1.79 -1.16 5.58
C GLU A 47 2.33 0.20 6.00
N GLU A 48 3.44 0.24 6.74
CA GLU A 48 4.11 1.50 7.10
C GLU A 48 4.63 2.24 5.86
N GLN A 49 5.26 1.53 4.92
CA GLN A 49 5.66 2.10 3.64
C GLN A 49 4.46 2.64 2.86
N LEU A 50 3.34 1.91 2.84
CA LEU A 50 2.12 2.34 2.17
C LEU A 50 1.52 3.60 2.82
N ARG A 51 1.53 3.69 4.16
CA ARG A 51 1.11 4.90 4.89
C ARG A 51 1.99 6.08 4.51
N GLY A 52 3.32 5.92 4.54
CA GLY A 52 4.26 6.96 4.15
C GLY A 52 4.10 7.43 2.71
N LEU A 53 3.96 6.50 1.76
CA LEU A 53 3.74 6.81 0.34
C LEU A 53 2.40 7.52 0.11
N ARG A 54 1.33 7.13 0.82
CA ARG A 54 0.04 7.83 0.76
C ARG A 54 0.13 9.26 1.30
N GLY A 55 0.86 9.47 2.39
CA GLY A 55 1.13 10.81 2.93
C GLY A 55 1.83 11.70 1.91
N ARG A 56 2.95 11.22 1.35
CA ARG A 56 3.70 11.95 0.31
C ARG A 56 2.86 12.24 -0.94
N LEU A 57 2.06 11.27 -1.39
CA LEU A 57 1.14 11.47 -2.51
C LEU A 57 0.14 12.60 -2.22
N GLN A 58 -0.41 12.63 -1.01
CA GLN A 58 -1.37 13.65 -0.60
C GLN A 58 -0.72 15.04 -0.56
N GLU A 59 0.49 15.15 0.02
CA GLU A 59 1.26 16.40 0.05
C GLU A 59 1.54 16.95 -1.35
N GLU A 60 2.05 16.11 -2.26
CA GLU A 60 2.34 16.52 -3.64
C GLU A 60 1.06 16.87 -4.41
N ALA A 61 -0.04 16.14 -4.16
CA ALA A 61 -1.34 16.46 -4.76
C ALA A 61 -1.88 17.83 -4.29
N ASP A 62 -1.66 18.18 -3.02
CA ASP A 62 -2.08 19.47 -2.46
C ASP A 62 -1.20 20.61 -2.95
N ARG A 63 0.12 20.41 -3.08
CA ARG A 63 1.02 21.37 -3.74
C ARG A 63 0.61 21.63 -5.18
N LEU A 64 0.35 20.58 -5.94
CA LEU A 64 -0.09 20.69 -7.33
C LEU A 64 -1.44 21.41 -7.45
N ARG A 65 -2.36 21.17 -6.51
CA ARG A 65 -3.64 21.89 -6.44
C ARG A 65 -3.41 23.39 -6.21
N ALA A 66 -2.59 23.75 -5.24
CA ALA A 66 -2.31 25.15 -4.91
C ALA A 66 -1.71 25.89 -6.13
N LEU A 67 -0.71 25.30 -6.80
CA LEU A 67 -0.09 25.85 -7.99
C LEU A 67 -1.09 26.05 -9.14
N ARG A 68 -2.01 25.10 -9.31
CA ARG A 68 -3.07 25.15 -10.32
C ARG A 68 -4.09 26.26 -10.02
N GLU A 69 -4.47 26.44 -8.76
CA GLU A 69 -5.38 27.50 -8.34
C GLU A 69 -4.75 28.90 -8.49
N GLU A 70 -3.46 29.03 -8.12
CA GLU A 70 -2.72 30.28 -8.31
C GLU A 70 -2.58 30.62 -9.80
N SER A 71 -2.16 29.66 -10.61
CA SER A 71 -2.02 29.85 -12.06
C SER A 71 -3.36 30.20 -12.71
N GLY A 72 -4.45 29.54 -12.29
CA GLY A 72 -5.80 29.86 -12.75
C GLY A 72 -6.24 31.27 -12.39
N ARG A 73 -5.96 31.73 -11.16
CA ARG A 73 -6.22 33.12 -10.73
C ARG A 73 -5.44 34.13 -11.58
N ARG A 74 -4.15 33.90 -11.78
CA ARG A 74 -3.29 34.78 -12.59
C ARG A 74 -3.77 34.87 -14.04
N LEU A 75 -4.10 33.73 -14.64
CA LEU A 75 -4.62 33.69 -16.01
C LEU A 75 -5.96 34.42 -16.12
N SER A 76 -6.90 34.14 -15.21
CA SER A 76 -8.20 34.82 -15.18
C SER A 76 -8.08 36.33 -15.05
N ALA A 77 -7.16 36.82 -14.21
CA ALA A 77 -6.90 38.24 -14.03
C ALA A 77 -6.35 38.88 -15.31
N ALA A 78 -5.26 38.33 -15.86
CA ALA A 78 -4.63 38.84 -17.08
C ALA A 78 -5.61 38.87 -18.26
N VAL A 79 -6.39 37.81 -18.47
CA VAL A 79 -7.38 37.79 -19.56
C VAL A 79 -8.52 38.78 -19.32
N SER A 80 -8.93 39.00 -18.07
CA SER A 80 -9.99 39.98 -17.78
C SER A 80 -9.53 41.42 -18.04
N GLU A 81 -8.25 41.74 -17.83
CA GLU A 81 -7.66 43.03 -18.23
C GLU A 81 -7.73 43.23 -19.75
N GLU A 82 -7.31 42.22 -20.52
CA GLU A 82 -7.38 42.25 -21.99
C GLU A 82 -8.83 42.37 -22.52
N LEU A 83 -9.78 41.65 -21.91
CA LEU A 83 -11.20 41.74 -22.27
C LEU A 83 -11.77 43.15 -22.00
N SER A 84 -11.33 43.81 -20.93
CA SER A 84 -11.70 45.19 -20.64
C SER A 84 -11.19 46.14 -21.73
N ALA A 85 -9.93 45.97 -22.16
CA ALA A 85 -9.32 46.75 -23.25
C ALA A 85 -10.04 46.58 -24.59
N LEU A 86 -10.69 45.42 -24.81
CA LEU A 86 -11.50 45.13 -25.99
C LEU A 86 -12.96 45.65 -25.91
N ALA A 87 -13.24 46.60 -25.01
CA ALA A 87 -14.59 47.14 -24.77
C ALA A 87 -15.62 46.05 -24.36
N MET A 88 -15.18 44.97 -23.71
CA MET A 88 -16.03 43.92 -23.14
C MET A 88 -16.00 43.93 -21.60
N PRO A 89 -16.41 45.02 -20.91
CA PRO A 89 -16.22 45.20 -19.47
C PRO A 89 -17.00 44.19 -18.60
N ASN A 90 -18.01 43.52 -19.16
CA ASN A 90 -18.84 42.53 -18.45
C ASN A 90 -18.39 41.08 -18.68
N ALA A 91 -17.39 40.86 -19.54
CA ALA A 91 -16.85 39.54 -19.84
C ALA A 91 -15.80 39.15 -18.79
N ARG A 92 -15.77 37.87 -18.40
CA ARG A 92 -14.84 37.35 -17.38
C ARG A 92 -14.45 35.91 -17.67
N LEU A 93 -13.16 35.60 -17.57
CA LEU A 93 -12.65 34.24 -17.65
C LEU A 93 -12.61 33.61 -16.25
N VAL A 94 -13.17 32.41 -16.09
CA VAL A 94 -13.15 31.68 -14.81
C VAL A 94 -12.57 30.29 -14.99
N VAL A 95 -11.48 29.99 -14.30
CA VAL A 95 -10.87 28.66 -14.24
C VAL A 95 -11.34 27.94 -12.97
N ARG A 96 -11.83 26.69 -13.09
CA ARG A 96 -12.27 25.87 -11.94
C ARG A 96 -11.69 24.46 -12.01
N TRP A 97 -11.43 23.90 -10.84
CA TRP A 97 -10.95 22.53 -10.68
C TRP A 97 -12.02 21.66 -10.04
N ARG A 98 -12.22 20.45 -10.57
CA ARG A 98 -13.12 19.46 -9.99
C ARG A 98 -12.32 18.27 -9.52
N ARG A 99 -12.54 17.80 -8.28
CA ARG A 99 -12.00 16.51 -7.85
C ARG A 99 -12.62 15.39 -8.70
N PRO A 100 -11.83 14.43 -9.20
CA PRO A 100 -12.39 13.25 -9.83
C PRO A 100 -13.25 12.50 -8.81
N ARG A 101 -14.36 11.90 -9.27
CA ARG A 101 -15.17 11.00 -8.43
C ARG A 101 -14.24 9.89 -7.95
N SER A 102 -14.20 9.62 -6.64
CA SER A 102 -13.35 8.57 -6.08
C SER A 102 -13.61 7.27 -6.83
N SER A 103 -12.66 6.79 -7.61
CA SER A 103 -12.65 5.38 -7.99
C SER A 103 -12.45 4.63 -6.68
N GLY A 104 -13.47 3.86 -6.26
CA GLY A 104 -13.38 3.00 -5.08
C GLY A 104 -12.16 2.07 -5.13
N PRO A 105 -11.81 1.42 -4.00
CA PRO A 105 -10.59 0.63 -3.91
C PRO A 105 -10.54 -0.36 -5.08
N ARG A 106 -9.50 -0.27 -5.91
CA ARG A 106 -9.18 -1.33 -6.87
C ARG A 106 -8.86 -2.55 -6.04
N ALA A 107 -9.86 -3.43 -5.86
CA ALA A 107 -9.67 -4.75 -5.31
C ALA A 107 -8.51 -5.38 -6.08
N ARG A 108 -7.40 -5.63 -5.39
CA ARG A 108 -6.24 -6.32 -5.96
C ARG A 108 -6.71 -7.70 -6.38
N THR A 109 -6.56 -8.00 -7.65
CA THR A 109 -6.79 -9.34 -8.17
C THR A 109 -5.66 -10.24 -7.68
N ARG A 110 -6.07 -11.36 -7.08
CA ARG A 110 -5.28 -12.52 -6.61
C ARG A 110 -4.52 -12.40 -5.29
#